data_AF-B7XSH9-F1
#
_entry.id   AF-B7XSH9-F1
#
_cell.length_a   1.000
_cell.length_b   1.000
_cell.length_c   1.000
_cell.angle_alpha   90.00
_cell.angle_beta   90.00
_cell.angle_gamma   90.00
#
_symmetry.space_group_name_H-M   'P 1'
#
loop_
_entity.id
_entity.type
_entity.pdbx_description
1 polymer ?
#
loop_
_entity_poly.entity_id
_entity_poly.type
_entity_poly.pdbx_seq_one_letter_code
_entity_poly.pdbx_strand_id
1 'polypeptide(L)'
;MLFRIHKCLKLMAVLMLMLSCAFFKKPQPVQQDGEIGKPISNEKLPLNDGKLHLISGKIVNKKLPVMNTNHDVTWIKTKAMAILDEYGQVMPEFKNKFGYSYILSPIKMDDKYSNYTSLLILFETTKNGDKEYEIEDIKFITAGSNLELKNPLLIVENSQEEGYVTAYPFGILMSEKLKDAFKKTYQNGHWNYMLANLTVKNKLTQETKIYKISLNSKLIIDFLKEVLKENSILKDTNGDLFEDI
;
A
#
# COMPACT_ATOMS: atom_id res chain seq x y z
N MET A 1 -57.43 -18.99 22.74
CA MET A 1 -56.16 -18.65 23.43
C MET A 1 -55.01 -18.94 22.48
N LEU A 2 -54.73 -18.02 21.56
CA LEU A 2 -53.83 -18.25 20.41
C LEU A 2 -53.08 -16.96 20.07
N PHE A 3 -52.36 -16.39 21.04
CA PHE A 3 -51.52 -15.21 20.81
C PHE A 3 -50.39 -15.19 21.84
N ARG A 4 -49.33 -16.01 21.64
CA ARG A 4 -48.04 -15.76 22.32
C ARG A 4 -46.82 -16.52 21.77
N ILE A 5 -46.81 -16.95 20.51
CA ILE A 5 -45.66 -17.71 19.96
C ILE A 5 -44.78 -16.87 19.01
N HIS A 6 -45.23 -15.71 18.52
CA HIS A 6 -44.50 -14.97 17.49
C HIS A 6 -43.37 -14.04 17.96
N LYS A 7 -43.11 -13.88 19.26
CA LYS A 7 -42.08 -12.95 19.75
C LYS A 7 -40.71 -13.58 20.07
N CYS A 8 -40.61 -14.89 20.23
CA CYS A 8 -39.32 -15.57 20.44
C CYS A 8 -38.57 -15.88 19.12
N LEU A 9 -39.28 -16.00 18.00
CA LEU A 9 -38.66 -16.40 16.74
C LEU A 9 -37.82 -15.27 16.08
N LYS A 10 -38.14 -14.01 16.37
CA LYS A 10 -37.34 -12.85 15.90
C LYS A 10 -36.06 -12.62 16.70
N LEU A 11 -35.95 -13.15 17.92
CA LEU A 11 -34.73 -12.99 18.74
C LEU A 11 -33.68 -14.07 18.42
N MET A 12 -34.11 -15.24 17.93
CA MET A 12 -33.20 -16.32 17.50
C MET A 12 -32.57 -16.07 16.12
N ALA A 13 -33.20 -15.27 15.26
CA ALA A 13 -32.61 -14.90 13.96
C ALA A 13 -31.50 -13.85 14.05
N VAL A 14 -31.37 -13.14 15.19
CA VAL A 14 -30.35 -12.10 15.41
C VAL A 14 -29.12 -12.65 16.14
N LEU A 15 -29.19 -13.84 16.74
CA LEU A 15 -28.06 -14.48 17.42
C LEU A 15 -27.23 -15.44 16.54
N MET A 16 -27.66 -15.69 15.30
CA MET A 16 -27.01 -16.62 14.35
C MET A 16 -26.22 -15.92 13.22
N LEU A 17 -25.96 -14.61 13.35
CA LEU A 17 -25.12 -13.84 12.42
C LEU A 17 -23.78 -13.40 13.02
N MET A 18 -23.44 -13.91 14.22
CA MET A 18 -22.20 -13.60 14.94
C MET A 18 -21.24 -14.80 15.04
N LEU A 19 -21.31 -15.75 14.10
CA LEU A 19 -20.50 -16.99 14.16
C LEU A 19 -19.84 -17.41 12.84
N SER A 20 -19.70 -16.51 11.86
CA SER A 20 -19.01 -16.81 10.60
C SER A 20 -18.08 -15.70 10.15
N CYS A 21 -17.10 -15.33 10.98
CA CYS A 21 -15.83 -14.73 10.53
C CYS A 21 -14.69 -15.06 11.50
N ALA A 22 -14.64 -16.29 12.02
CA ALA A 22 -13.43 -16.86 12.60
C ALA A 22 -12.80 -17.81 11.57
N PHE A 23 -12.23 -17.25 10.50
CA PHE A 23 -11.18 -17.93 9.73
C PHE A 23 -9.83 -17.38 10.20
N PHE A 24 -9.43 -17.75 11.42
CA PHE A 24 -8.01 -17.90 11.71
C PHE A 24 -7.50 -19.02 10.82
N LYS A 25 -6.99 -18.67 9.64
CA LYS A 25 -6.06 -19.56 8.93
C LYS A 25 -4.97 -19.90 9.95
N LYS A 26 -4.85 -21.20 10.27
CA LYS A 26 -3.63 -21.73 10.91
C LYS A 26 -2.43 -21.12 10.18
N PRO A 27 -1.36 -20.68 10.88
CA PRO A 27 -0.14 -20.28 10.21
C PRO A 27 0.29 -21.45 9.33
N GLN A 28 0.20 -21.25 8.02
CA GLN A 28 0.80 -22.19 7.09
C GLN A 28 2.30 -22.19 7.39
N PRO A 29 2.96 -23.36 7.44
CA PRO A 29 4.40 -23.40 7.55
C PRO A 29 4.97 -22.61 6.36
N VAL A 30 5.66 -21.52 6.67
CA VAL A 30 6.30 -20.66 5.68
C VAL A 30 7.45 -21.45 5.09
N GLN A 31 7.25 -21.96 3.89
CA GLN A 31 8.31 -22.48 3.05
C GLN A 31 9.18 -21.27 2.64
N GLN A 32 10.45 -21.26 3.06
CA GLN A 32 11.41 -20.17 2.85
C GLN A 32 11.99 -20.14 1.42
N ASP A 33 11.19 -20.42 0.39
CA ASP A 33 11.63 -20.46 -1.03
C ASP A 33 11.11 -19.24 -1.82
N GLY A 34 11.19 -18.03 -1.27
CA GLY A 34 10.83 -16.84 -2.03
C GLY A 34 12.05 -16.10 -2.54
N GLU A 35 12.06 -15.81 -3.84
CA GLU A 35 13.05 -14.96 -4.47
C GLU A 35 13.00 -13.54 -3.89
N ILE A 36 14.16 -12.89 -3.81
CA ILE A 36 14.31 -11.44 -3.60
C ILE A 36 14.73 -10.79 -4.91
N GLY A 37 14.40 -9.51 -5.10
CA GLY A 37 14.84 -8.77 -6.27
C GLY A 37 16.35 -8.54 -6.26
N LYS A 38 16.88 -7.98 -7.34
CA LYS A 38 18.31 -7.66 -7.42
C LYS A 38 18.73 -6.63 -6.34
N PRO A 39 20.02 -6.62 -5.95
CA PRO A 39 20.56 -5.55 -5.11
C PRO A 39 20.32 -4.18 -5.72
N ILE A 40 19.92 -3.22 -4.90
CA ILE A 40 19.71 -1.84 -5.29
C ILE A 40 21.08 -1.15 -5.30
N SER A 41 21.55 -0.76 -6.48
CA SER A 41 22.73 0.10 -6.58
C SER A 41 22.36 1.54 -6.20
N ASN A 42 23.17 2.17 -5.35
CA ASN A 42 23.01 3.57 -4.94
C ASN A 42 23.01 4.54 -6.15
N GLU A 43 23.58 4.14 -7.29
CA GLU A 43 23.65 4.95 -8.51
C GLU A 43 22.35 4.93 -9.34
N LYS A 44 21.37 4.09 -8.98
CA LYS A 44 20.13 3.87 -9.75
C LYS A 44 18.85 4.17 -8.96
N LEU A 45 18.91 5.09 -8.00
CA LEU A 45 17.69 5.65 -7.40
C LEU A 45 16.99 6.51 -8.46
N PRO A 46 15.68 6.35 -8.72
CA PRO A 46 14.95 7.08 -9.76
C PRO A 46 14.77 8.59 -9.49
N LEU A 47 15.54 9.17 -8.57
CA LEU A 47 15.62 10.60 -8.30
C LEU A 47 17.04 11.03 -8.67
N ASN A 48 17.20 11.61 -9.86
CA ASN A 48 18.48 11.95 -10.51
C ASN A 48 19.41 12.87 -9.69
N ASP A 49 18.97 13.41 -8.55
CA ASP A 49 19.76 14.28 -7.67
C ASP A 49 20.12 13.64 -6.32
N GLY A 50 19.78 12.35 -6.10
CA GLY A 50 20.05 11.64 -4.85
C GLY A 50 19.27 12.15 -3.65
N LYS A 51 18.28 13.03 -3.84
CA LYS A 51 17.43 13.57 -2.77
C LYS A 51 16.05 12.93 -2.80
N LEU A 52 15.50 12.69 -1.61
CA LEU A 52 14.12 12.28 -1.46
C LEU A 52 13.20 13.50 -1.64
N HIS A 53 12.37 13.49 -2.67
CA HIS A 53 11.39 14.55 -2.92
C HIS A 53 10.05 14.15 -2.31
N LEU A 54 9.66 14.85 -1.25
CA LEU A 54 8.40 14.64 -0.55
C LEU A 54 7.34 15.64 -1.00
N ILE A 55 6.11 15.16 -1.13
CA ILE A 55 4.91 15.96 -1.36
C ILE A 55 4.00 15.73 -0.15
N SER A 56 3.51 16.80 0.45
CA SER A 56 2.54 16.75 1.53
C SER A 56 1.22 17.38 1.10
N GLY A 57 0.13 16.95 1.71
CA GLY A 57 -1.19 17.50 1.41
C GLY A 57 -2.22 17.24 2.49
N LYS A 58 -3.40 17.83 2.30
CA LYS A 58 -4.57 17.71 3.15
C LYS A 58 -5.79 17.41 2.29
N ILE A 59 -6.58 16.40 2.66
CA ILE A 59 -7.88 16.10 2.08
C ILE A 59 -8.93 16.42 3.14
N VAL A 60 -9.88 17.28 2.79
CA VAL A 60 -10.96 17.71 3.68
C VAL A 60 -12.12 16.72 3.59
N ASN A 61 -12.76 16.41 4.72
CA ASN A 61 -13.99 15.61 4.77
C ASN A 61 -13.85 14.22 4.11
N LYS A 62 -12.69 13.57 4.25
CA LYS A 62 -12.42 12.23 3.72
C LYS A 62 -13.11 11.17 4.57
N LYS A 63 -13.97 10.36 3.94
CA LYS A 63 -14.51 9.17 4.59
C LYS A 63 -13.42 8.10 4.71
N LEU A 64 -13.07 7.72 5.94
CA LEU A 64 -12.09 6.67 6.18
C LEU A 64 -12.77 5.29 6.31
N PRO A 65 -12.28 4.26 5.61
CA PRO A 65 -12.88 2.91 5.63
C PRO A 65 -13.02 2.34 7.04
N VAL A 66 -12.04 2.60 7.90
CA VAL A 66 -11.92 2.02 9.24
C VAL A 66 -12.89 2.67 10.24
N MET A 67 -13.23 3.95 10.05
CA MET A 67 -13.97 4.74 11.05
C MET A 67 -15.40 5.10 10.62
N ASN A 68 -15.77 4.82 9.36
CA ASN A 68 -17.08 5.12 8.75
C ASN A 68 -17.58 6.56 8.98
N THR A 69 -16.65 7.47 9.26
CA THR A 69 -16.85 8.89 9.56
C THR A 69 -15.89 9.70 8.69
N ASN A 70 -16.25 10.97 8.47
CA ASN A 70 -15.46 11.84 7.64
C ASN A 70 -14.51 12.66 8.50
N HIS A 71 -13.27 12.79 8.04
CA HIS A 71 -12.21 13.50 8.73
C HIS A 71 -11.38 14.32 7.76
N ASP A 72 -10.80 15.39 8.29
CA ASP A 72 -9.73 16.11 7.62
C ASP A 72 -8.44 15.32 7.79
N VAL A 73 -7.86 14.85 6.69
CA VAL A 73 -6.68 13.99 6.72
C VAL A 73 -5.48 14.66 6.08
N THR A 74 -4.34 14.66 6.77
CA THR A 74 -3.06 15.03 6.16
C THR A 74 -2.27 13.79 5.77
N TRP A 75 -1.44 13.92 4.75
CA TRP A 75 -0.61 12.84 4.23
C TRP A 75 0.72 13.37 3.73
N ILE A 76 1.71 12.48 3.64
CA ILE A 76 3.01 12.75 3.02
C ILE A 76 3.32 11.59 2.08
N LYS A 77 3.78 11.88 0.87
CA LYS A 77 4.16 10.87 -0.13
C LYS A 77 5.48 11.20 -0.81
N THR A 78 6.07 10.20 -1.46
CA THR A 78 7.16 10.41 -2.42
C THR A 78 6.60 10.87 -3.77
N LYS A 79 7.44 11.48 -4.62
CA LYS A 79 7.12 11.60 -6.05
C LYS A 79 6.87 10.21 -6.67
N ALA A 80 6.04 10.20 -7.72
CA ALA A 80 5.83 8.99 -8.50
C ALA A 80 7.11 8.59 -9.25
N MET A 81 7.38 7.29 -9.27
CA MET A 81 8.53 6.67 -9.90
C MET A 81 8.10 5.74 -11.03
N ALA A 82 9.03 5.47 -11.94
CA ALA A 82 8.80 4.49 -13.00
C ALA A 82 8.58 3.08 -12.42
N ILE A 83 7.69 2.31 -13.05
CA ILE A 83 7.55 0.88 -12.78
C ILE A 83 8.80 0.14 -13.26
N LEU A 84 9.36 -0.69 -12.40
CA LEU A 84 10.54 -1.50 -12.70
C LEU A 84 10.15 -2.97 -12.87
N ASP A 85 10.80 -3.67 -13.79
CA ASP A 85 10.68 -5.12 -13.94
C ASP A 85 11.37 -5.88 -12.78
N GLU A 86 11.29 -7.20 -12.77
CA GLU A 86 11.94 -8.07 -11.77
C GLU A 86 13.48 -7.92 -11.70
N TYR A 87 14.09 -7.28 -12.69
CA TYR A 87 15.53 -7.01 -12.75
C TYR A 87 15.90 -5.58 -12.33
N GLY A 88 14.92 -4.76 -11.95
CA GLY A 88 15.12 -3.36 -11.56
C GLY A 88 15.31 -2.43 -12.75
N GLN A 89 14.87 -2.81 -13.95
CA GLN A 89 14.92 -1.97 -15.15
C GLN A 89 13.55 -1.33 -15.42
N VAL A 90 13.54 -0.10 -15.93
CA VAL A 90 12.30 0.60 -16.27
C VAL A 90 11.54 -0.18 -17.34
N MET A 91 10.27 -0.50 -17.06
CA MET A 91 9.40 -1.19 -18.01
C MET A 91 9.00 -0.24 -19.15
N PRO A 92 9.41 -0.50 -20.41
CA PRO A 92 9.12 0.41 -21.52
C PRO A 92 7.62 0.60 -21.77
N GLU A 93 6.82 -0.45 -21.55
CA GLU A 93 5.37 -0.44 -21.71
C GLU A 93 4.68 0.64 -20.85
N PHE A 94 5.15 0.82 -19.61
CA PHE A 94 4.51 1.74 -18.66
C PHE A 94 5.13 3.13 -18.64
N LYS A 95 6.19 3.35 -19.43
CA LYS A 95 6.88 4.64 -19.50
C LYS A 95 5.91 5.73 -19.94
N ASN A 96 5.85 6.81 -19.15
CA ASN A 96 4.91 7.93 -19.35
C ASN A 96 3.43 7.54 -19.35
N LYS A 97 3.08 6.36 -18.82
CA LYS A 97 1.70 5.89 -18.68
C LYS A 97 1.29 5.94 -17.22
N PHE A 98 2.01 5.25 -16.35
CA PHE A 98 1.78 5.30 -14.91
C PHE A 98 3.07 5.00 -14.15
N GLY A 99 3.08 5.40 -12.89
CA GLY A 99 4.17 5.17 -11.95
C GLY A 99 3.65 4.69 -10.61
N TYR A 100 4.54 4.54 -9.64
CA TYR A 100 4.16 4.26 -8.26
C TYR A 100 4.81 5.23 -7.27
N SER A 101 4.14 5.51 -6.16
CA SER A 101 4.68 6.28 -5.04
C SER A 101 4.36 5.62 -3.71
N TYR A 102 5.11 5.97 -2.68
CA TYR A 102 4.83 5.58 -1.30
C TYR A 102 4.16 6.73 -0.57
N ILE A 103 3.12 6.44 0.21
CA ILE A 103 2.39 7.44 1.00
C ILE A 103 2.19 6.94 2.42
N LEU A 104 2.41 7.84 3.39
CA LEU A 104 1.95 7.68 4.76
C LEU A 104 0.67 8.49 4.93
N SER A 105 -0.42 7.81 5.28
CA SER A 105 -1.72 8.43 5.47
C SER A 105 -2.61 7.62 6.42
N PRO A 106 -3.44 8.26 7.24
CA PRO A 106 -3.38 9.68 7.59
C PRO A 106 -2.24 9.96 8.58
N ILE A 107 -1.49 11.05 8.39
CA ILE A 107 -0.49 11.56 9.36
C ILE A 107 -1.21 12.27 10.51
N LYS A 108 -2.14 13.17 10.17
CA LYS A 108 -3.09 13.79 11.10
C LYS A 108 -4.52 13.55 10.65
N MET A 109 -5.41 13.47 11.63
CA MET A 109 -6.86 13.45 11.50
C MET A 109 -7.43 14.57 12.35
N ASP A 110 -8.19 15.48 11.74
CA ASP A 110 -8.73 16.68 12.40
C ASP A 110 -7.66 17.44 13.20
N ASP A 111 -6.51 17.64 12.55
CA ASP A 111 -5.30 18.31 13.05
C ASP A 111 -4.62 17.62 14.26
N LYS A 112 -5.04 16.42 14.64
CA LYS A 112 -4.40 15.56 15.66
C LYS A 112 -3.63 14.42 15.02
N TYR A 113 -2.51 14.01 15.61
CA TYR A 113 -1.74 12.87 15.10
C TYR A 113 -2.57 11.58 15.11
N SER A 114 -2.43 10.79 14.05
CA SER A 114 -3.27 9.62 13.81
C SER A 114 -2.65 8.33 14.37
N ASN A 115 -3.46 7.57 15.10
CA ASN A 115 -3.17 6.18 15.51
C ASN A 115 -3.45 5.16 14.38
N TYR A 116 -3.91 5.63 13.22
CA TYR A 116 -4.26 4.80 12.06
C TYR A 116 -3.29 5.03 10.89
N THR A 117 -2.11 5.57 11.18
CA THR A 117 -1.09 5.86 10.16
C THR A 117 -0.75 4.58 9.40
N SER A 118 -0.93 4.61 8.08
CA SER A 118 -0.75 3.45 7.20
C SER A 118 0.23 3.77 6.09
N LEU A 119 1.05 2.78 5.72
CA LEU A 119 1.87 2.83 4.52
C LEU A 119 1.06 2.26 3.35
N LEU A 120 0.84 3.09 2.34
CA LEU A 120 0.20 2.69 1.10
C LEU A 120 1.19 2.86 -0.07
N ILE A 121 0.96 2.08 -1.11
CA ILE A 121 1.55 2.25 -2.42
C ILE A 121 0.45 2.80 -3.32
N LEU A 122 0.72 3.96 -3.93
CA LEU A 122 -0.17 4.50 -4.94
C LEU A 122 0.38 4.11 -6.31
N PHE A 123 -0.46 3.55 -7.17
CA PHE A 123 -0.18 3.54 -8.60
C PHE A 123 -0.87 4.71 -9.24
N GLU A 124 -0.10 5.59 -9.87
CA GLU A 124 -0.60 6.87 -10.35
C GLU A 124 -0.51 6.90 -11.87
N THR A 125 -1.66 7.10 -12.53
CA THR A 125 -1.75 7.17 -13.98
C THR A 125 -1.62 8.60 -14.47
N THR A 126 -0.94 8.79 -15.58
CA THR A 126 -0.99 10.02 -16.37
C THR A 126 -2.29 10.06 -17.16
N LYS A 127 -2.63 11.19 -17.77
CA LYS A 127 -3.80 11.29 -18.67
C LYS A 127 -3.81 10.24 -19.79
N ASN A 128 -2.63 9.83 -20.28
CA ASN A 128 -2.52 8.82 -21.32
C ASN A 128 -2.61 7.40 -20.75
N GLY A 129 -1.98 7.15 -19.60
CA GLY A 129 -2.10 5.85 -18.93
C GLY A 129 -3.50 5.59 -18.40
N ASP A 130 -4.21 6.61 -17.92
CA ASP A 130 -5.56 6.46 -17.35
C ASP A 130 -6.58 5.99 -18.40
N LYS A 131 -6.40 6.39 -19.65
CA LYS A 131 -7.23 5.92 -20.78
C LYS A 131 -6.99 4.46 -21.12
N GLU A 132 -5.79 3.96 -20.83
CA GLU A 132 -5.31 2.66 -21.33
C GLU A 132 -5.25 1.59 -20.26
N TYR A 133 -4.96 1.96 -19.01
CA TYR A 133 -4.65 1.02 -17.95
C TYR A 133 -5.51 1.25 -16.70
N GLU A 134 -5.88 0.14 -16.07
CA GLU A 134 -6.48 0.06 -14.76
C GLU A 134 -5.60 -0.85 -13.89
N ILE A 135 -5.33 -0.43 -12.65
CA ILE A 135 -4.56 -1.24 -11.71
C ILE A 135 -5.55 -1.97 -10.82
N GLU A 136 -5.57 -3.29 -10.89
CA GLU A 136 -6.59 -4.11 -10.23
C GLU A 136 -6.09 -4.65 -8.89
N ASP A 137 -4.84 -5.12 -8.82
CA ASP A 137 -4.30 -5.78 -7.63
C ASP A 137 -2.78 -5.68 -7.53
N ILE A 138 -2.26 -5.80 -6.31
CA ILE A 138 -0.84 -6.00 -6.06
C ILE A 138 -0.60 -7.00 -4.92
N LYS A 139 0.27 -7.98 -5.21
CA LYS A 139 0.66 -9.01 -4.26
C LYS A 139 2.17 -9.09 -4.12
N PHE A 140 2.69 -8.89 -2.91
CA PHE A 140 4.09 -9.12 -2.60
C PHE A 140 4.39 -10.61 -2.62
N ILE A 141 5.51 -10.98 -3.23
CA ILE A 141 5.97 -12.37 -3.37
C ILE A 141 7.40 -12.58 -2.82
N THR A 142 7.93 -11.60 -2.10
CA THR A 142 9.34 -11.55 -1.71
C THR A 142 9.66 -12.45 -0.52
N ALA A 143 10.78 -13.20 -0.58
CA ALA A 143 11.40 -13.88 0.57
C ALA A 143 10.45 -14.77 1.41
N GLY A 144 9.56 -15.48 0.73
CA GLY A 144 8.58 -16.42 1.32
C GLY A 144 7.39 -15.72 1.98
N SER A 145 7.34 -14.39 1.95
CA SER A 145 6.21 -13.60 2.41
C SER A 145 5.27 -13.32 1.25
N ASN A 146 4.21 -14.13 1.13
CA ASN A 146 3.05 -13.76 0.32
C ASN A 146 2.18 -12.78 1.13
N LEU A 147 2.33 -11.48 0.85
CA LEU A 147 1.50 -10.42 1.43
C LEU A 147 0.66 -9.78 0.34
N GLU A 148 -0.62 -10.08 0.35
CA GLU A 148 -1.61 -9.39 -0.48
C GLU A 148 -1.88 -8.02 0.14
N LEU A 149 -1.61 -6.95 -0.60
CA LEU A 149 -2.02 -5.61 -0.21
C LEU A 149 -3.43 -5.42 -0.72
N LYS A 150 -4.40 -5.40 0.19
CA LYS A 150 -5.77 -5.14 -0.21
C LYS A 150 -5.87 -3.70 -0.70
N ASN A 151 -6.60 -3.49 -1.78
CA ASN A 151 -7.24 -2.21 -1.99
C ASN A 151 -8.49 -2.23 -1.10
N PRO A 152 -8.50 -1.57 0.08
CA PRO A 152 -9.56 -1.80 1.05
C PRO A 152 -10.94 -1.43 0.50
N LEU A 153 -11.06 -0.68 -0.60
CA LEU A 153 -12.36 -0.29 -1.18
C LEU A 153 -12.40 -0.10 -2.72
N LEU A 154 -11.33 -0.33 -3.49
CA LEU A 154 -11.24 0.05 -4.92
C LEU A 154 -11.64 1.52 -5.21
N ILE A 155 -11.50 2.41 -4.23
CA ILE A 155 -11.80 3.82 -4.42
C ILE A 155 -10.56 4.45 -5.06
N VAL A 156 -10.62 4.60 -6.38
CA VAL A 156 -9.67 5.45 -7.11
C VAL A 156 -9.81 6.89 -6.65
N GLU A 157 -8.68 7.57 -6.55
CA GLU A 157 -8.62 8.97 -6.10
C GLU A 157 -8.00 9.85 -7.18
N ASN A 158 -8.24 11.15 -7.15
CA ASN A 158 -7.48 12.07 -7.99
C ASN A 158 -6.04 12.12 -7.50
N SER A 159 -5.07 11.91 -8.40
CA SER A 159 -3.67 12.13 -8.05
C SER A 159 -3.46 13.60 -7.67
N GLN A 160 -2.67 13.80 -6.63
CA GLN A 160 -2.32 15.13 -6.10
C GLN A 160 -0.93 15.59 -6.60
N GLU A 161 -0.40 14.94 -7.65
CA GLU A 161 0.88 15.25 -8.26
C GLU A 161 0.71 15.71 -9.72
N GLU A 162 1.41 16.78 -10.09
CA GLU A 162 1.36 17.32 -11.44
C GLU A 162 1.81 16.27 -12.49
N GLY A 163 1.05 16.16 -13.59
CA GLY A 163 1.29 15.18 -14.64
C GLY A 163 0.54 13.84 -14.44
N TYR A 164 0.05 13.58 -13.24
CA TYR A 164 -0.78 12.43 -12.90
C TYR A 164 -2.24 12.84 -12.68
N VAL A 165 -3.18 11.92 -12.92
CA VAL A 165 -4.63 12.19 -12.88
C VAL A 165 -5.37 11.27 -11.93
N THR A 166 -5.08 9.96 -11.94
CA THR A 166 -5.76 8.97 -11.10
C THR A 166 -4.74 8.24 -10.24
N ALA A 167 -5.08 8.00 -8.97
CA ALA A 167 -4.30 7.23 -8.02
C ALA A 167 -5.10 6.00 -7.58
N TYR A 168 -4.47 4.83 -7.67
CA TYR A 168 -4.98 3.55 -7.22
C TYR A 168 -4.27 3.18 -5.91
N PRO A 169 -4.91 3.40 -4.74
CA PRO A 169 -4.28 3.12 -3.45
C PRO A 169 -4.34 1.64 -3.11
N PHE A 170 -3.18 1.04 -2.85
CA PHE A 170 -3.05 -0.30 -2.29
C PHE A 170 -2.27 -0.21 -0.99
N GLY A 171 -2.74 -0.87 0.05
CA GLY A 171 -1.97 -0.84 1.27
C GLY A 171 -2.47 -1.77 2.34
N ILE A 172 -1.74 -1.73 3.44
CA ILE A 172 -2.05 -2.44 4.66
C ILE A 172 -1.76 -1.50 5.81
N LEU A 173 -2.52 -1.64 6.89
CA LEU A 173 -2.16 -0.99 8.15
C LEU A 173 -0.71 -1.33 8.48
N MET A 174 0.02 -0.34 9.01
CA MET A 174 1.37 -0.59 9.47
C MET A 174 1.34 -1.74 10.49
N SER A 175 2.12 -2.78 10.23
CA SER A 175 2.06 -4.03 10.98
C SER A 175 3.40 -4.73 10.97
N GLU A 176 3.65 -5.56 11.99
CA GLU A 176 4.87 -6.39 12.07
C GLU A 176 5.06 -7.24 10.81
N LYS A 177 3.97 -7.75 10.21
CA LYS A 177 4.05 -8.54 8.98
C LYS A 177 4.60 -7.72 7.79
N LEU A 178 4.21 -6.45 7.69
CA LEU A 178 4.73 -5.55 6.66
C LEU A 178 6.20 -5.21 6.94
N LYS A 179 6.54 -4.91 8.20
CA LYS A 179 7.91 -4.66 8.66
C LYS A 179 8.83 -5.85 8.34
N ASP A 180 8.41 -7.07 8.68
CA ASP A 180 9.14 -8.30 8.38
C ASP A 180 9.33 -8.51 6.87
N ALA A 181 8.32 -8.18 6.06
CA ALA A 181 8.44 -8.27 4.60
C ALA A 181 9.54 -7.34 4.05
N PHE A 182 9.64 -6.11 4.57
CA PHE A 182 10.71 -5.17 4.18
C PHE A 182 12.07 -5.57 4.74
N LYS A 183 12.15 -5.97 6.01
CA LYS A 183 13.42 -6.43 6.62
C LYS A 183 14.07 -7.57 5.83
N LYS A 184 13.28 -8.50 5.32
CA LYS A 184 13.76 -9.62 4.48
C LYS A 184 14.42 -9.18 3.17
N THR A 185 14.18 -7.96 2.73
CA THR A 185 14.84 -7.39 1.53
C THR A 185 16.24 -6.87 1.81
N TYR A 186 16.61 -6.68 3.09
CA TYR A 186 17.99 -6.37 3.47
C TYR A 186 18.76 -7.66 3.68
N GLN A 187 19.67 -7.96 2.76
CA GLN A 187 20.49 -9.19 2.79
C GLN A 187 21.93 -8.86 2.46
N ASN A 188 22.86 -9.53 3.16
CA ASN A 188 24.31 -9.40 2.94
C ASN A 188 24.81 -7.94 2.96
N GLY A 189 24.23 -7.11 3.83
CA GLY A 189 24.62 -5.70 3.97
C GLY A 189 24.06 -4.75 2.91
N HIS A 190 23.15 -5.23 2.04
CA HIS A 190 22.57 -4.42 0.97
C HIS A 190 21.05 -4.54 0.93
N TRP A 191 20.39 -3.44 0.53
CA TRP A 191 18.97 -3.46 0.22
C TRP A 191 18.72 -4.05 -1.16
N ASN A 192 17.74 -4.94 -1.25
CA ASN A 192 17.27 -5.55 -2.47
C ASN A 192 15.87 -5.05 -2.81
N TYR A 193 15.50 -5.10 -4.09
CA TYR A 193 14.13 -4.80 -4.49
C TYR A 193 13.12 -5.78 -3.87
N MET A 194 11.97 -5.26 -3.48
CA MET A 194 10.80 -6.07 -3.14
C MET A 194 10.07 -6.46 -4.43
N LEU A 195 10.00 -7.75 -4.71
CA LEU A 195 9.23 -8.31 -5.80
C LEU A 195 7.73 -8.37 -5.48
N ALA A 196 6.93 -7.96 -6.45
CA ALA A 196 5.48 -8.02 -6.40
C ALA A 196 4.89 -8.45 -7.75
N ASN A 197 3.74 -9.10 -7.71
CA ASN A 197 2.87 -9.30 -8.86
C ASN A 197 1.89 -8.13 -8.91
N LEU A 198 1.94 -7.36 -10.00
CA LEU A 198 1.03 -6.27 -10.30
C LEU A 198 0.03 -6.73 -11.37
N THR A 199 -1.25 -6.74 -11.03
CA THR A 199 -2.33 -7.06 -11.96
C THR A 199 -2.81 -5.79 -12.63
N VAL A 200 -2.65 -5.71 -13.95
CA VAL A 200 -2.99 -4.55 -14.76
C VAL A 200 -3.94 -4.98 -15.86
N LYS A 201 -5.06 -4.26 -15.97
CA LYS A 201 -6.01 -4.42 -17.06
C LYS A 201 -5.80 -3.34 -18.11
N ASN A 202 -5.63 -3.75 -19.37
CA ASN A 202 -5.68 -2.84 -20.49
C ASN A 202 -7.15 -2.56 -20.84
N LYS A 203 -7.59 -1.31 -20.67
CA LYS A 203 -8.97 -0.86 -20.93
C LYS A 203 -9.35 -0.90 -22.42
N LEU A 204 -8.37 -0.83 -23.32
CA LEU A 204 -8.62 -0.85 -24.76
C LEU A 204 -8.85 -2.28 -25.28
N THR A 205 -8.03 -3.23 -24.84
CA THR A 205 -8.13 -4.64 -25.26
C THR A 205 -8.98 -5.50 -24.33
N GLN A 206 -9.29 -5.00 -23.13
CA GLN A 206 -9.91 -5.73 -22.02
C GLN A 206 -9.05 -6.91 -21.51
N GLU A 207 -7.77 -6.97 -21.88
CA GLU A 207 -6.84 -8.00 -21.43
C GLU A 207 -6.26 -7.64 -20.05
N THR A 208 -6.31 -8.59 -19.12
CA THR A 208 -5.65 -8.50 -17.82
C THR A 208 -4.34 -9.27 -17.85
N LYS A 209 -3.25 -8.63 -17.45
CA LYS A 209 -1.91 -9.22 -17.33
C LYS A 209 -1.36 -9.05 -15.94
N ILE A 210 -0.58 -10.05 -15.50
CA ILE A 210 0.17 -10.01 -14.26
C ILE A 210 1.63 -9.75 -14.60
N TYR A 211 2.17 -8.66 -14.10
CA TYR A 211 3.56 -8.27 -14.28
C TYR A 211 4.32 -8.50 -12.98
N LYS A 212 5.48 -9.17 -13.05
CA LYS A 212 6.40 -9.20 -11.91
C LYS A 212 7.23 -7.91 -11.91
N ILE A 213 7.06 -7.11 -10.86
CA ILE A 213 7.67 -5.79 -10.72
C ILE A 213 8.61 -5.74 -9.52
N SER A 214 9.50 -4.76 -9.54
CA SER A 214 10.40 -4.42 -8.44
C SER A 214 10.01 -3.10 -7.77
N LEU A 215 9.78 -3.15 -6.46
CA LEU A 215 9.52 -2.02 -5.59
C LEU A 215 10.78 -1.66 -4.80
N ASN A 216 11.12 -0.37 -4.72
CA ASN A 216 12.36 0.09 -4.09
C ASN A 216 12.25 0.06 -2.55
N SER A 217 12.66 -1.05 -1.94
CA SER A 217 12.62 -1.24 -0.49
C SER A 217 13.45 -0.19 0.26
N LYS A 218 14.65 0.16 -0.24
CA LYS A 218 15.51 1.18 0.37
C LYS A 218 14.80 2.53 0.45
N LEU A 219 14.09 2.90 -0.61
CA LEU A 219 13.40 4.18 -0.68
C LEU A 219 12.29 4.28 0.36
N ILE A 220 11.57 3.19 0.65
CA ILE A 220 10.58 3.18 1.73
C ILE A 220 11.25 3.51 3.05
N ILE A 221 12.42 2.94 3.31
CA ILE A 221 13.15 3.18 4.56
C ILE A 221 13.54 4.65 4.69
N ASP A 222 14.17 5.17 3.63
CA ASP A 222 14.58 6.57 3.58
C ASP A 222 13.36 7.50 3.75
N PHE A 223 12.23 7.14 3.13
CA PHE A 223 10.96 7.85 3.24
C PHE A 223 10.40 7.87 4.65
N LEU A 224 10.30 6.71 5.31
CA LEU A 224 9.82 6.62 6.67
C LEU A 224 10.70 7.42 7.61
N LYS A 225 12.03 7.33 7.48
CA LYS A 225 12.99 8.08 8.30
C LYS A 225 12.81 9.59 8.18
N GLU A 226 12.65 10.10 6.96
CA GLU A 226 12.48 11.54 6.76
C GLU A 226 11.13 12.03 7.32
N VAL A 227 10.04 11.29 7.10
CA VAL A 227 8.73 11.66 7.65
C VAL A 227 8.75 11.70 9.18
N LEU A 228 9.40 10.73 9.84
CA LEU A 228 9.46 10.64 11.30
C LEU A 228 10.37 11.70 11.93
N LYS A 229 11.36 12.22 11.19
CA LYS A 229 12.17 13.34 11.66
C LYS A 229 11.33 14.60 11.86
N GLU A 230 10.36 14.82 10.98
CA GLU A 230 9.43 15.96 11.07
C GLU A 230 8.16 15.65 11.90
N ASN A 231 7.89 14.37 12.18
CA ASN A 231 6.68 13.91 12.86
C ASN A 231 6.99 12.87 13.95
N SER A 232 7.93 13.18 14.86
CA SER A 232 8.45 12.21 15.84
C SER A 232 7.37 11.58 16.73
N ILE A 233 6.28 12.31 17.01
CA ILE A 233 5.12 11.84 17.79
C ILE A 233 4.49 10.57 17.17
N LEU A 234 4.63 10.36 15.85
CA LEU A 234 4.16 9.14 15.21
C LEU A 234 4.87 7.88 15.72
N LYS A 235 6.11 8.00 16.21
CA LYS A 235 6.83 6.89 16.86
C LYS A 235 6.15 6.49 18.15
N ASP A 236 5.84 7.46 19.01
CA ASP A 236 5.19 7.21 20.30
C ASP A 236 3.78 6.64 20.12
N THR A 237 3.10 7.07 19.04
CA THR A 237 1.69 6.76 18.80
C THR A 237 1.49 5.41 18.11
N ASN A 238 2.43 5.00 17.26
CA ASN A 238 2.34 3.76 16.46
C ASN A 238 3.42 2.73 16.87
N GLY A 239 4.21 3.01 17.91
CA GLY A 239 5.24 2.14 18.47
C GLY A 239 6.45 1.87 17.57
N ASP A 240 7.19 0.79 17.90
CA ASP A 240 8.40 0.31 17.23
C ASP A 240 8.19 -0.13 15.78
N LEU A 241 6.97 -0.01 15.24
CA LEU A 241 6.64 -0.25 13.83
C LEU A 241 7.54 0.56 12.89
N PHE A 242 8.18 1.62 13.39
CA PHE A 242 9.05 2.52 12.66
C PHE A 242 10.55 2.44 13.02
N GLU A 243 10.93 1.80 14.14
CA GLU A 243 12.28 1.97 14.70
C GLU A 243 13.38 1.11 14.05
N ASP A 244 13.02 -0.01 13.39
CA ASP A 244 14.00 -0.96 12.83
C ASP A 244 13.81 -1.25 11.33
N ILE A 245 13.14 -0.37 10.58
CA ILE A 245 13.08 -0.51 9.12
C ILE A 245 14.24 0.25 8.47
#